data_AF-A0A2M7LY30-F1
#
_entry.id   AF-A0A2M7LY30-F1
#
_cell.length_a   1.000
_cell.length_b   1.000
_cell.length_c   1.000
_cell.angle_alpha   90.00
_cell.angle_beta   90.00
_cell.angle_gamma   90.00
#
_symmetry.space_group_name_H-M   'P 1'
#
loop_
_entity.id
_entity.type
_entity.pdbx_description
1 polymer ?
#
loop_
_entity_poly.entity_id
_entity_poly.type
_entity_poly.pdbx_seq_one_letter_code
_entity_poly.pdbx_strand_id
1 'polypeptide(L)'
;VANQFIGQMDEEVKNAVFGNVGTLISFRVGVTDASFIQREFQPVFGESDLINIERFHAYMKTIVDNEPVPPFSVDMTKDFSKVQASKNEKIAQAVIQLSRLKYGRPRELVEAEVVQRSHL
;
A
#
# COMPACT_ATOMS: atom_id res chain seq x y z
N VAL A 1 7.11 16.03 6.74
CA VAL A 1 8.50 16.10 7.28
C VAL A 1 9.36 15.19 6.42
N ALA A 2 10.55 15.63 6.02
CA ALA A 2 11.55 14.78 5.38
C ALA A 2 12.78 14.78 6.29
N ASN A 3 13.31 13.59 6.60
CA ASN A 3 14.49 13.43 7.44
C ASN A 3 15.41 12.34 6.86
N GLN A 4 16.71 12.56 6.94
CA GLN A 4 17.75 11.62 6.54
C GLN A 4 18.29 10.77 7.69
N PHE A 5 18.27 11.29 8.92
CA PHE A 5 18.79 10.59 10.08
C PHE A 5 17.92 10.90 11.31
N ILE A 6 17.27 9.86 11.86
CA ILE A 6 16.29 10.06 12.95
C ILE A 6 16.99 10.54 14.22
N GLY A 7 18.24 10.14 14.44
CA GLY A 7 19.06 10.58 15.57
C GLY A 7 19.38 12.07 15.62
N GLN A 8 19.07 12.87 14.58
CA GLN A 8 19.18 14.33 14.65
C GLN A 8 17.97 15.00 15.31
N MET A 9 16.88 14.26 15.51
CA MET A 9 15.67 14.80 16.13
C MET A 9 15.73 14.62 17.64
N ASP A 10 15.35 15.67 18.36
CA ASP A 10 15.10 15.56 19.80
C ASP A 10 13.99 14.52 20.06
N GLU A 11 14.10 13.79 21.18
CA GLU A 11 13.15 12.71 21.51
C GLU A 11 11.69 13.18 21.58
N GLU A 12 11.44 14.39 22.08
CA GLU A 12 10.10 14.97 22.12
C GLU A 12 9.52 15.16 20.71
N VAL A 13 10.34 15.69 19.79
CA VAL A 13 9.94 15.90 18.39
C VAL A 13 9.73 14.56 17.69
N LYS A 14 10.61 13.59 17.94
CA LYS A 14 10.47 12.22 17.40
C LYS A 14 9.14 11.61 17.82
N ASN A 15 8.82 11.63 19.12
CA ASN A 15 7.58 11.06 19.64
C ASN A 15 6.35 11.80 19.11
N ALA A 16 6.39 13.14 19.05
CA ALA A 16 5.29 13.93 18.52
C ALA A 16 5.00 13.66 17.03
N VAL A 17 6.05 13.47 16.22
CA VAL A 17 5.91 13.18 14.79
C VAL A 17 5.42 11.74 14.59
N PHE A 18 6.16 10.73 15.06
CA PHE A 18 5.80 9.33 14.80
C PHE A 18 4.51 8.90 15.51
N GLY A 19 4.11 9.55 16.60
CA GLY A 19 2.83 9.28 17.27
C GLY A 19 1.59 9.72 16.49
N ASN A 20 1.72 10.65 15.54
CA ASN A 20 0.58 11.26 14.83
C ASN A 20 0.62 11.07 13.29
N VAL A 21 1.73 10.58 12.75
CA VAL A 21 1.88 10.43 11.30
C VAL A 21 1.07 9.22 10.79
N GLY A 22 0.01 9.50 10.03
CA GLY A 22 -0.78 8.47 9.36
C GLY A 22 -0.15 7.91 8.07
N THR A 23 0.73 8.69 7.43
CA THR A 23 1.38 8.31 6.17
C THR A 23 2.89 8.43 6.29
N LEU A 24 3.59 7.32 6.08
CA LEU A 24 5.05 7.23 6.14
C LEU A 24 5.57 6.67 4.82
N ILE A 25 6.56 7.33 4.23
CA ILE A 25 7.30 6.85 3.06
C ILE A 25 8.76 6.70 3.48
N SER A 26 9.30 5.49 3.39
CA SER A 26 10.69 5.20 3.66
C SER A 26 11.40 4.78 2.38
N PHE A 27 12.44 5.53 2.03
CA PHE A 27 13.47 5.05 1.12
C PHE A 27 14.45 4.17 1.91
N ARG A 28 15.50 3.69 1.23
CA ARG A 28 16.57 2.95 1.89
C ARG A 28 17.15 3.76 3.06
N VAL A 29 17.18 3.15 4.23
CA VAL A 29 17.72 3.74 5.46
C VAL A 29 18.84 2.87 6.04
N GLY A 30 19.63 3.43 6.96
CA GLY A 30 20.64 2.68 7.70
C GLY A 30 20.04 1.77 8.79
N VAL A 31 20.85 0.86 9.32
CA VAL A 31 20.43 -0.14 10.33
C VAL A 31 19.73 0.49 11.54
N THR A 32 20.31 1.57 12.08
CA THR A 32 19.76 2.26 13.26
C THR A 32 18.35 2.81 13.01
N ASP A 33 18.14 3.50 11.89
CA ASP A 33 16.84 4.07 11.53
C ASP A 33 15.85 2.97 11.14
N ALA A 34 16.30 1.92 10.43
CA ALA A 34 15.49 0.77 10.06
C ALA A 34 14.92 0.07 11.29
N SER A 35 15.75 -0.16 12.31
CA SER A 35 15.34 -0.82 13.55
C SER A 35 14.28 -0.03 14.31
N PHE A 36 14.32 1.30 14.21
CA PHE A 36 13.32 2.18 14.80
C PHE A 36 11.99 2.17 14.01
N ILE A 37 12.04 2.40 12.69
CA ILE A 37 10.82 2.59 11.87
C ILE A 37 10.16 1.28 11.45
N GLN A 38 10.82 0.12 11.54
CA GLN A 38 10.24 -1.16 11.12
C GLN A 38 8.87 -1.44 11.76
N ARG A 39 8.65 -0.94 12.99
CA ARG A 39 7.41 -1.12 13.74
C ARG A 39 6.19 -0.54 13.00
N GLU A 40 6.40 0.49 12.17
CA GLU A 40 5.37 1.10 11.34
C GLU A 40 5.03 0.28 10.10
N PHE A 41 5.92 -0.63 9.68
CA PHE A 41 5.78 -1.42 8.47
C PHE A 41 5.41 -2.89 8.74
N GLN A 42 5.37 -3.29 10.01
CA GLN A 42 4.96 -4.63 10.40
C GLN A 42 3.46 -4.87 10.12
N PRO A 43 3.08 -6.11 9.78
CA PRO A 43 3.93 -7.30 9.64
C PRO A 43 4.54 -7.48 8.23
N VAL A 44 4.33 -6.53 7.31
CA VAL A 44 4.64 -6.73 5.88
C VAL A 44 6.13 -6.62 5.59
N PHE A 45 6.80 -5.61 6.17
CA PHE A 45 8.23 -5.40 5.98
C PHE A 45 8.95 -5.36 7.33
N GLY A 46 10.11 -5.99 7.37
CA GLY A 46 11.04 -5.97 8.50
C GLY A 46 12.20 -4.99 8.31
N GLU A 47 13.06 -4.96 9.33
CA GLU A 47 14.29 -4.17 9.32
C GLU A 47 15.19 -4.46 8.10
N SER A 48 15.37 -5.73 7.75
CA SER A 48 16.19 -6.13 6.60
C SER A 48 15.64 -5.59 5.28
N ASP A 49 14.31 -5.49 5.14
CA ASP A 49 13.71 -5.00 3.91
C ASP A 49 13.97 -3.50 3.73
N LEU A 50 13.89 -2.74 4.83
CA LEU A 50 14.15 -1.29 4.84
C LEU A 50 15.61 -0.93 4.52
N ILE A 51 16.56 -1.75 4.96
CA ILE A 51 17.99 -1.59 4.68
C ILE A 51 18.31 -1.91 3.21
N ASN A 52 17.55 -2.83 2.61
CA ASN A 52 17.80 -3.36 1.27
C ASN A 52 16.90 -2.75 0.17
N ILE A 53 16.16 -1.68 0.46
CA ILE A 53 15.35 -0.99 -0.56
C ILE A 53 16.24 -0.56 -1.73
N GLU A 54 15.84 -0.96 -2.93
CA GLU A 54 16.55 -0.61 -4.16
C GLU A 54 16.48 0.89 -4.47
N ARG A 55 17.43 1.37 -5.28
CA ARG A 55 17.40 2.75 -5.77
C ARG A 55 16.07 3.01 -6.49
N PHE A 56 15.50 4.19 -6.24
CA PHE A 56 14.21 4.63 -6.79
C PHE A 56 13.00 3.82 -6.36
N HIS A 57 13.13 3.01 -5.30
CA HIS A 57 12.01 2.36 -4.65
C HIS A 57 11.84 2.90 -3.22
N ALA A 58 10.65 2.72 -2.68
CA ALA A 58 10.33 3.06 -1.30
C ALA A 58 9.27 2.09 -0.75
N TYR A 59 9.14 2.01 0.57
CA TYR A 59 7.98 1.44 1.23
C TYR A 59 7.08 2.54 1.76
N MET A 60 5.78 2.35 1.62
CA MET A 60 4.78 3.31 2.06
C MET A 60 3.72 2.64 2.93
N LYS A 61 3.46 3.26 4.08
CA LYS A 61 2.28 3.05 4.91
C LYS A 61 1.40 4.27 4.73
N THR A 62 0.10 4.10 4.50
CA THR A 62 -0.83 5.23 4.35
C THR A 62 -2.23 4.87 4.82
N ILE A 63 -3.12 5.86 4.75
CA ILE A 63 -4.53 5.73 5.08
C ILE A 63 -5.33 6.06 3.81
N VAL A 64 -6.32 5.24 3.50
CA VAL A 64 -7.28 5.45 2.39
C VAL A 64 -8.67 5.38 2.99
N ASP A 65 -9.51 6.37 2.71
CA ASP A 65 -10.88 6.46 3.25
C ASP A 65 -10.96 6.32 4.78
N ASN A 66 -9.98 6.91 5.48
CA ASN A 66 -9.80 6.85 6.93
C ASN A 66 -9.51 5.45 7.51
N GLU A 67 -9.15 4.48 6.67
CA GLU A 67 -8.69 3.15 7.08
C GLU A 67 -7.20 2.96 6.75
N PRO A 68 -6.40 2.42 7.70
CA PRO A 68 -5.01 2.11 7.45
C PRO A 68 -4.91 0.95 6.45
N VAL A 69 -4.10 1.15 5.40
CA VAL A 69 -3.83 0.07 4.43
C VAL A 69 -2.54 -0.67 4.80
N PRO A 70 -2.43 -1.97 4.50
CA PRO A 70 -1.18 -2.70 4.65
C PRO A 70 -0.06 -1.98 3.89
N PRO A 71 1.14 -1.85 4.48
CA PRO A 71 2.26 -1.23 3.80
C PRO A 71 2.60 -1.91 2.47
N PHE A 72 3.06 -1.14 1.50
CA PHE A 72 3.39 -1.66 0.16
C PHE A 72 4.61 -0.96 -0.46
N SER A 73 5.15 -1.56 -1.52
CA SER A 73 6.28 -1.02 -2.27
C SER A 73 5.84 -0.02 -3.34
N VAL A 74 6.64 1.03 -3.49
CA VAL A 74 6.43 2.12 -4.44
C VAL A 74 7.63 2.19 -5.37
N ASP A 75 7.36 2.18 -6.67
CA ASP A 75 8.32 2.36 -7.74
C ASP A 75 8.26 3.80 -8.25
N MET A 76 9.34 4.55 -8.03
CA MET A 76 9.47 5.97 -8.40
C MET A 76 9.97 6.18 -9.83
N THR A 77 10.26 5.09 -10.57
CA THR A 77 10.78 5.17 -11.95
C THR A 77 9.67 5.33 -12.99
N LYS A 78 8.41 5.14 -12.59
CA LYS A 78 7.27 5.16 -13.50
C LYS A 78 7.01 6.56 -14.03
N ASP A 79 7.04 6.69 -15.35
CA ASP A 79 6.57 7.88 -16.05
C ASP A 79 5.03 7.88 -16.10
N PHE A 80 4.42 8.59 -15.16
CA PHE A 80 2.97 8.70 -15.08
C PHE A 80 2.34 9.33 -16.33
N SER A 81 3.06 10.14 -17.10
CA SER A 81 2.55 10.70 -18.36
C SER A 81 2.34 9.60 -19.39
N LYS A 82 3.29 8.67 -19.52
CA LYS A 82 3.16 7.48 -20.38
C LYS A 82 2.11 6.51 -19.86
N VAL A 83 2.04 6.31 -18.54
CA VAL A 83 0.98 5.48 -17.94
C VAL A 83 -0.39 6.04 -18.28
N GLN A 84 -0.60 7.35 -18.15
CA GLN A 84 -1.86 7.99 -18.52
C GLN A 84 -2.15 7.89 -20.02
N ALA A 85 -1.16 8.11 -20.89
CA ALA A 85 -1.32 7.97 -22.33
C ALA A 85 -1.67 6.53 -22.75
N SER A 86 -1.22 5.53 -21.99
CA SER A 86 -1.52 4.12 -22.24
C SER A 86 -2.93 3.69 -21.82
N LYS A 87 -3.67 4.54 -21.07
CA LYS A 87 -5.04 4.22 -20.65
C LYS A 87 -5.97 4.18 -21.86
N ASN A 88 -6.69 3.07 -21.99
CA ASN A 88 -7.70 2.91 -23.02
C ASN A 88 -9.01 2.45 -22.39
N GLU A 89 -9.96 3.39 -22.28
CA GLU A 89 -11.26 3.16 -21.65
C GLU A 89 -12.04 2.03 -22.33
N LYS A 90 -11.97 1.92 -23.66
CA LYS A 90 -12.67 0.86 -24.39
C LYS A 90 -12.13 -0.52 -24.03
N ILE A 91 -10.80 -0.65 -23.92
CA ILE A 91 -10.16 -1.91 -23.51
C ILE A 91 -10.51 -2.22 -22.05
N ALA A 92 -10.47 -1.22 -21.16
CA ALA A 92 -10.86 -1.40 -19.76
C ALA A 92 -12.30 -1.93 -19.62
N GLN A 93 -13.25 -1.30 -20.32
CA GLN A 93 -14.65 -1.76 -20.34
C GLN A 93 -14.79 -3.16 -20.92
N ALA A 94 -14.08 -3.48 -22.01
CA ALA A 94 -14.10 -4.82 -22.60
C ALA A 94 -13.57 -5.89 -21.62
N VAL A 95 -12.47 -5.61 -20.90
CA VAL A 95 -11.92 -6.51 -19.88
C VAL A 95 -12.89 -6.71 -18.72
N ILE A 96 -13.55 -5.65 -18.25
CA ILE A 96 -14.56 -5.74 -17.18
C ILE A 96 -15.74 -6.61 -17.64
N GLN A 97 -16.26 -6.39 -18.85
CA GLN A 97 -17.37 -7.17 -19.39
C GLN A 97 -17.00 -8.65 -19.55
N LEU A 98 -15.79 -8.94 -20.05
CA LEU A 98 -15.32 -10.31 -20.22
C LEU A 98 -15.16 -11.02 -18.87
N SER A 99 -14.65 -10.32 -17.85
CA SER A 99 -14.59 -10.84 -16.48
C SER A 99 -15.98 -11.16 -15.92
N ARG A 100 -16.96 -10.27 -16.13
CA ARG A 100 -18.37 -10.50 -15.73
C ARG A 100 -18.99 -11.71 -16.43
N LEU A 101 -18.73 -11.89 -17.72
CA LEU A 101 -19.24 -13.04 -18.47
C LEU A 101 -18.59 -14.36 -18.04
N LYS A 102 -17.29 -14.33 -17.72
CA LYS A 102 -16.52 -15.53 -17.37
C LYS A 102 -16.70 -15.95 -15.91
N TYR A 103 -16.79 -15.00 -14.99
CA TYR A 103 -16.79 -15.25 -13.55
C TYR A 103 -18.05 -14.75 -12.84
N GLY A 104 -18.84 -13.88 -13.47
CA GLY A 104 -20.10 -13.40 -12.90
C GLY A 104 -21.19 -14.47 -12.96
N ARG A 105 -22.10 -14.41 -11.98
CA ARG A 105 -23.32 -15.23 -11.93
C ARG A 105 -24.52 -14.32 -11.74
N PRO A 106 -25.71 -14.69 -12.30
CA PRO A 106 -26.95 -13.98 -12.02
C PRO A 106 -27.18 -13.85 -10.52
N ARG A 107 -27.55 -12.64 -10.08
CA ARG A 107 -27.70 -12.30 -8.67
C ARG A 107 -28.73 -13.20 -7.99
N GLU A 108 -29.82 -13.51 -8.69
CA GLU A 108 -30.93 -14.32 -8.20
C GLU A 108 -30.47 -15.75 -7.84
N LEU A 109 -29.56 -16.32 -8.63
CA LEU A 109 -29.00 -17.65 -8.38
C LEU A 109 -28.05 -17.65 -7.17
N VAL A 110 -27.28 -16.59 -6.99
CA VAL A 110 -26.37 -16.44 -5.84
C VAL A 110 -27.18 -16.24 -4.56
N GLU A 111 -28.22 -15.41 -4.59
CA GLU A 111 -29.09 -15.16 -3.43
C GLU A 111 -29.83 -16.42 -3.00
N ALA A 112 -30.40 -17.18 -3.95
CA ALA A 112 -31.04 -18.46 -3.64
C ALA A 112 -30.07 -19.48 -3.00
N GLU A 113 -28.84 -19.56 -3.51
CA GLU A 113 -27.80 -20.43 -2.96
C GLU A 113 -27.36 -20.01 -1.55
N VAL A 114 -27.25 -18.70 -1.29
CA VAL A 114 -26.92 -18.16 0.04
C VAL A 114 -28.02 -18.48 1.06
N VAL A 115 -29.30 -18.28 0.71
CA VAL A 115 -30.44 -18.61 1.57
C VAL A 115 -30.45 -20.10 1.88
N GLN A 116 -30.29 -20.95 0.88
CA GLN A 116 -30.26 -22.40 1.07
C GLN A 116 -29.13 -22.85 2.00
N ARG A 117 -27.93 -22.27 1.87
CA ARG A 117 -26.79 -22.57 2.76
C ARG A 117 -26.95 -22.01 4.16
N SER A 118 -27.72 -20.94 4.35
CA SER A 118 -27.96 -20.34 5.68
C SER A 118 -28.92 -21.15 6.56
N HIS A 119 -29.65 -22.10 5.96
CA HIS A 119 -30.57 -23.01 6.66
C HIS A 119 -29.97 -24.40 6.96
N LEU A 120 -28.69 -24.62 6.61
CA LEU A 120 -27.89 -25.78 7.02
C LEU A 120 -27.06 -25.43 8.26
#